data_AF-A0A1Y3WVI4-F1
#
_entry.id   AF-A0A1Y3WVI4-F1
#
_cell.length_a   1.000
_cell.length_b   1.000
_cell.length_c   1.000
_cell.angle_alpha   90.00
_cell.angle_beta   90.00
_cell.angle_gamma   90.00
#
_symmetry.space_group_name_H-M   'P 1'
#
loop_
_entity.id
_entity.type
_entity.pdbx_description
1 polymer ?
#
loop_
_entity_poly.entity_id
_entity_poly.type
_entity_poly.pdbx_seq_one_letter_code
_entity_poly.pdbx_strand_id
1 'polypeptide(L)'
;MKPIDFPQSTKVLQKPSTMSDNECSSLHVWNDGKQCVSCWKPTFKERINILFGGKVWLGVLSGKTQPPVFVSGKAVFNKQPLKDRISAFLSEAKESIIEAWESLAGAAKHPDKRKHFIVGAIIALVVGVLFGALVGFIAGSLAGAIKEWWDSKGHGTVELMDFVFTVIGALCGALVALMICALFNINSVLSWLLK
;
A
#
# COMPACT_ATOMS: atom_id res chain seq x y z
N MET A 1 -5.05 19.88 25.53
CA MET A 1 -5.62 21.22 25.79
C MET A 1 -5.63 21.46 27.29
N LYS A 2 -5.73 22.71 27.75
CA LYS A 2 -5.85 23.01 29.18
C LYS A 2 -7.29 23.35 29.53
N PRO A 3 -7.86 22.79 30.62
CA PRO A 3 -9.14 23.23 31.12
C PRO A 3 -9.00 24.67 31.64
N ILE A 4 -10.07 25.46 31.51
CA ILE A 4 -10.14 26.83 32.02
C ILE A 4 -11.43 27.01 32.82
N ASP A 5 -11.37 27.89 33.82
CA ASP A 5 -12.58 28.39 34.47
C ASP A 5 -13.38 29.29 33.51
N PHE A 6 -14.69 29.38 33.72
CA PHE A 6 -15.61 30.12 32.87
C PHE A 6 -16.79 30.66 33.69
N PRO A 7 -17.43 31.77 33.28
CA PRO A 7 -18.41 32.49 34.10
C PRO A 7 -19.59 31.64 34.61
N GLN A 8 -19.99 30.64 33.84
CA GLN A 8 -21.11 29.76 34.16
C GLN A 8 -20.71 28.56 35.04
N SER A 9 -19.45 28.41 35.44
CA SER A 9 -19.05 27.26 36.28
C SER A 9 -19.77 27.30 37.63
N THR A 10 -20.40 26.20 38.00
CA THR A 10 -21.16 26.04 39.26
C THR A 10 -20.47 25.10 40.25
N LYS A 11 -19.52 24.28 39.79
CA LYS A 11 -18.84 23.27 40.61
C LYS A 11 -17.40 23.05 40.15
N VAL A 12 -16.51 22.77 41.11
CA VAL A 12 -15.14 22.31 40.84
C VAL A 12 -15.03 20.83 41.20
N LEU A 13 -14.78 20.00 40.20
CA LEU A 13 -14.50 18.58 40.37
C LEU A 13 -13.07 18.42 40.89
N GLN A 14 -12.93 17.65 41.97
CA GLN A 14 -11.63 17.32 42.54
C GLN A 14 -11.12 16.03 41.92
N LYS A 15 -9.80 15.88 41.88
CA LYS A 15 -9.16 14.64 41.47
C LYS A 15 -9.54 13.49 42.43
N PRO A 16 -9.53 12.23 41.95
CA PRO A 16 -9.61 11.07 42.83
C PRO A 16 -8.46 11.06 43.85
N SER A 17 -8.72 10.58 45.07
CA SER A 17 -7.69 10.45 46.12
C SER A 17 -6.53 9.52 45.75
N THR A 18 -6.74 8.64 44.77
CA THR A 18 -5.75 7.69 44.27
C THR A 18 -4.79 8.28 43.23
N MET A 19 -5.00 9.52 42.76
CA MET A 19 -4.19 10.15 41.71
C MET A 19 -3.41 11.36 42.23
N SER A 20 -2.19 11.52 41.73
CA SER A 20 -1.36 12.69 41.99
C SER A 20 -1.85 13.92 41.19
N ASP A 21 -1.42 15.13 41.59
CA ASP A 21 -1.76 16.37 40.86
C ASP A 21 -1.20 16.39 39.43
N ASN A 22 -0.12 15.63 39.18
CA ASN A 22 0.48 15.50 37.86
C ASN A 22 -0.35 14.61 36.92
N GLU A 23 -1.13 13.68 37.47
CA GLU A 23 -1.96 12.74 36.69
C GLU A 23 -3.36 13.29 36.46
N CYS A 24 -3.93 13.97 37.46
CA CYS A 24 -5.27 14.54 37.38
C CYS A 24 -5.35 15.83 38.19
N SER A 25 -5.73 16.93 37.52
CA SER A 25 -6.01 18.21 38.17
C SER A 25 -7.50 18.38 38.47
N SER A 26 -7.83 19.41 39.25
CA SER A 26 -9.22 19.84 39.39
C SER A 26 -9.80 20.36 38.07
N LEU A 27 -11.12 20.29 37.94
CA LEU A 27 -11.85 20.68 36.72
C LEU A 27 -13.09 21.51 37.05
N HIS A 28 -13.10 22.74 36.55
CA HIS A 28 -14.25 23.63 36.62
C HIS A 28 -15.35 23.16 35.67
N VAL A 29 -16.56 23.00 36.18
CA VAL A 29 -17.73 22.57 35.40
C VAL A 29 -18.97 23.37 35.73
N TRP A 30 -19.88 23.43 34.77
CA TRP A 30 -21.29 23.73 35.00
C TRP A 30 -22.06 22.41 35.05
N ASN A 31 -22.99 22.28 35.99
CA ASN A 31 -23.78 21.07 36.22
C ASN A 31 -25.25 21.45 36.48
N ASP A 32 -26.17 20.82 35.74
CA ASP A 32 -27.63 20.98 35.80
C ASP A 32 -28.37 19.76 36.38
N GLY A 33 -27.62 18.82 36.98
CA GLY A 33 -28.11 17.54 37.48
C GLY A 33 -28.17 16.44 36.42
N LYS A 34 -28.03 16.76 35.13
CA LYS A 34 -28.06 15.80 34.01
C LYS A 34 -26.69 15.64 33.33
N GLN A 35 -25.93 16.72 33.24
CA GLN A 35 -24.62 16.74 32.57
C GLN A 35 -23.61 17.61 33.29
N CYS A 36 -22.34 17.43 32.93
CA CYS A 36 -21.25 18.32 33.34
C CYS A 36 -20.58 18.89 32.10
N VAL A 37 -20.56 20.21 31.99
CA VAL A 37 -19.91 20.92 30.88
C VAL A 37 -18.62 21.53 31.39
N SER A 38 -17.51 21.26 30.70
CA SER A 38 -16.19 21.84 30.98
C SER A 38 -15.69 22.64 29.78
N CYS A 39 -14.93 23.71 30.04
CA CYS A 39 -14.36 24.55 29.00
C CYS A 39 -12.86 24.26 28.83
N TRP A 40 -12.42 24.09 27.59
CA TRP A 40 -11.03 23.77 27.25
C TRP A 40 -10.47 24.79 26.27
N LYS A 41 -9.33 25.39 26.61
CA LYS A 41 -8.64 26.34 25.74
C LYS A 41 -7.53 25.61 24.98
N PRO A 42 -7.62 25.48 23.64
CA PRO A 42 -6.53 24.95 22.85
C PRO A 42 -5.36 25.96 22.80
N THR A 43 -4.15 25.42 22.88
CA THR A 43 -2.91 26.18 22.60
C THR A 43 -2.86 26.59 21.12
N PHE A 44 -2.01 27.55 20.76
CA PHE A 44 -1.85 27.96 19.35
C PHE A 44 -1.53 26.77 18.43
N LYS A 45 -0.60 25.89 18.83
CA LYS A 45 -0.26 24.67 18.08
C LYS A 45 -1.44 23.71 17.93
N GLU A 46 -2.25 23.56 18.98
CA GLU A 46 -3.48 22.75 18.90
C GLU A 46 -4.53 23.39 17.99
N ARG A 47 -4.68 24.72 17.98
CA ARG A 47 -5.60 25.42 17.06
C ARG A 47 -5.25 25.15 15.61
N ILE A 48 -3.96 25.23 15.25
CA ILE A 48 -3.47 24.91 13.91
C ILE A 48 -3.73 23.44 13.57
N ASN A 49 -3.43 22.51 14.48
CA ASN A 49 -3.69 21.08 14.27
C ASN A 49 -5.19 20.78 14.11
N ILE A 50 -6.07 21.45 14.84
CA ILE A 50 -7.52 21.29 14.71
C ILE A 50 -8.01 21.89 13.40
N LEU A 51 -7.53 23.09 13.04
CA LEU A 51 -7.93 23.78 11.82
C LEU A 51 -7.59 22.96 10.56
N PHE A 52 -6.38 22.41 10.47
CA PHE A 52 -5.94 21.66 9.30
C PHE A 52 -6.15 20.15 9.41
N GLY A 53 -6.15 19.60 10.61
CA GLY A 53 -6.28 18.16 10.85
C GLY A 53 -7.69 17.70 11.21
N GLY A 54 -8.59 18.61 11.59
CA GLY A 54 -10.01 18.35 11.84
C GLY A 54 -10.33 17.40 13.01
N LYS A 55 -9.35 17.09 13.87
CA LYS A 55 -9.47 16.04 14.89
C LYS A 55 -9.29 16.58 16.29
N VAL A 56 -10.20 16.19 17.19
CA VAL A 56 -10.12 16.39 18.64
C VAL A 56 -10.32 15.04 19.31
N TRP A 57 -9.46 14.72 20.27
CA TRP A 57 -9.49 13.47 21.03
C TRP A 57 -10.02 13.75 22.43
N LEU A 58 -11.09 13.06 22.82
CA LEU A 58 -11.62 13.04 24.18
C LEU A 58 -11.27 11.69 24.80
N GLY A 59 -10.58 11.71 25.93
CA GLY A 59 -10.37 10.53 26.77
C GLY A 59 -11.21 10.63 28.02
N VAL A 60 -11.86 9.52 28.38
CA VAL A 60 -12.62 9.37 29.61
C VAL A 60 -12.05 8.15 30.32
N LEU A 61 -11.62 8.30 31.56
CA LEU A 61 -11.15 7.17 32.35
C LEU A 61 -12.31 6.17 32.50
N SER A 62 -12.09 4.91 32.11
CA SER A 62 -13.10 3.87 32.24
C SER A 62 -13.40 3.60 33.73
N GLY A 63 -14.67 3.71 34.17
CA GLY A 63 -15.05 3.60 35.58
C GLY A 63 -16.53 3.91 35.87
N LYS A 64 -16.93 3.98 37.15
CA LYS A 64 -18.35 4.05 37.58
C LYS A 64 -18.91 5.47 37.80
N THR A 65 -18.27 6.34 38.58
CA THR A 65 -18.81 7.69 38.89
C THR A 65 -17.83 8.80 38.52
N GLN A 66 -18.35 9.82 37.83
CA GLN A 66 -17.68 11.03 37.34
C GLN A 66 -16.17 10.86 37.04
N PRO A 67 -15.82 10.14 35.96
CA PRO A 67 -14.43 9.78 35.67
C PRO A 67 -13.57 10.99 35.29
N PRO A 68 -12.26 10.96 35.58
CA PRO A 68 -11.28 11.86 34.97
C PRO A 68 -11.40 11.88 33.45
N VAL A 69 -11.27 13.07 32.87
CA VAL A 69 -11.34 13.28 31.42
C VAL A 69 -10.17 14.13 30.93
N PHE A 70 -9.80 13.96 29.67
CA PHE A 70 -8.86 14.85 28.99
C PHE A 70 -9.33 15.18 27.57
N VAL A 71 -8.95 16.36 27.08
CA VAL A 71 -9.17 16.76 25.68
C VAL A 71 -7.83 17.13 25.02
N SER A 72 -7.55 16.58 23.84
CA SER A 72 -6.30 16.79 23.10
C SER A 72 -6.54 17.13 21.64
N GLY A 73 -5.83 18.15 21.14
CA GLY A 73 -5.73 18.44 19.69
C GLY A 73 -4.65 17.62 18.96
N LYS A 74 -4.04 16.65 19.64
CA LYS A 74 -3.03 15.73 19.10
C LYS A 74 -3.49 14.28 19.30
N ALA A 75 -3.13 13.41 18.37
CA ALA A 75 -3.33 11.96 18.54
C ALA A 75 -2.66 11.50 19.84
N VAL A 76 -3.42 10.77 20.65
CA VAL A 76 -3.01 10.30 21.99
C VAL A 76 -2.55 8.85 21.99
N PHE A 77 -2.48 8.24 20.82
CA PHE A 77 -1.97 6.88 20.65
C PHE A 77 -0.46 6.90 20.51
N ASN A 78 0.20 5.94 21.15
CA ASN A 78 1.61 5.66 20.90
C ASN A 78 1.75 5.28 19.42
N LYS A 79 2.53 6.07 18.67
CA LYS A 79 2.95 5.66 17.33
C LYS A 79 3.86 4.45 17.49
N GLN A 80 3.57 3.37 16.78
CA GLN A 80 4.48 2.22 16.72
C GLN A 80 5.87 2.70 16.28
N PRO A 81 6.94 2.15 16.86
CA PRO A 81 8.30 2.40 16.42
C PRO A 81 8.44 2.20 14.91
N LEU A 82 9.23 3.06 14.26
CA LEU A 82 9.44 3.00 12.81
C LEU A 82 9.96 1.62 12.36
N LYS A 83 10.79 0.97 13.20
CA LYS A 83 11.33 -0.37 12.95
C LYS A 83 10.23 -1.42 12.82
N ASP A 84 9.22 -1.38 13.68
CA ASP A 84 8.14 -2.36 13.66
C ASP A 84 7.28 -2.21 12.41
N ARG A 85 7.05 -0.96 11.98
CA ARG A 85 6.34 -0.65 10.73
C ARG A 85 7.10 -1.14 9.49
N ILE A 86 8.42 -0.93 9.45
CA ILE A 86 9.26 -1.42 8.36
C ILE A 86 9.30 -2.95 8.36
N SER A 87 9.48 -3.56 9.53
CA SER A 87 9.47 -5.01 9.69
C SER A 87 8.17 -5.64 9.20
N ALA A 88 7.02 -5.06 9.57
CA ALA A 88 5.71 -5.51 9.11
C ALA A 88 5.59 -5.42 7.58
N PHE A 89 5.99 -4.30 6.97
CA PHE A 89 5.99 -4.14 5.52
C PHE A 89 6.90 -5.14 4.81
N LEU A 90 8.11 -5.37 5.32
CA LEU A 90 9.04 -6.36 4.76
C LEU A 90 8.49 -7.78 4.88
N SER A 91 7.82 -8.10 5.99
CA SER A 91 7.16 -9.39 6.17
C SER A 91 6.04 -9.58 5.15
N GLU A 92 5.16 -8.59 4.99
CA GLU A 92 4.05 -8.62 4.03
C GLU A 92 4.55 -8.72 2.57
N ALA A 93 5.60 -7.97 2.23
CA ALA A 93 6.24 -8.06 0.93
C ALA A 93 6.87 -9.44 0.68
N LYS A 94 7.51 -10.02 1.69
CA LYS A 94 8.09 -11.38 1.61
C LYS A 94 7.00 -12.43 1.36
N GLU A 95 5.91 -12.41 2.12
CA GLU A 95 4.81 -13.38 1.94
C GLU A 95 4.19 -13.22 0.53
N SER A 96 3.95 -11.98 0.09
CA SER A 96 3.44 -11.70 -1.26
C SER A 96 4.35 -12.26 -2.37
N ILE A 97 5.67 -12.17 -2.20
CA ILE A 97 6.64 -12.72 -3.16
C ILE A 97 6.62 -14.26 -3.13
N ILE A 98 6.53 -14.87 -1.95
CA ILE A 98 6.47 -16.33 -1.82
C ILE A 98 5.20 -16.87 -2.50
N GLU A 99 4.04 -16.28 -2.21
CA GLU A 99 2.77 -16.68 -2.83
C GLU A 99 2.80 -16.54 -4.36
N ALA A 100 3.33 -15.43 -4.87
CA ALA A 100 3.50 -15.23 -6.31
C ALA A 100 4.43 -16.28 -6.93
N TRP A 101 5.54 -16.61 -6.24
CA TRP A 101 6.46 -17.64 -6.70
C TRP A 101 5.83 -19.04 -6.69
N GLU A 102 5.13 -19.42 -5.62
CA GLU A 102 4.46 -20.72 -5.54
C GLU A 102 3.36 -20.86 -6.60
N SER A 103 2.61 -19.79 -6.85
CA SER A 103 1.61 -19.72 -7.93
C SER A 103 2.23 -19.94 -9.30
N LEU A 104 3.33 -19.22 -9.61
CA LEU A 104 4.07 -19.38 -10.86
C LEU A 104 4.70 -20.78 -10.98
N ALA A 105 5.35 -21.27 -9.93
CA ALA A 105 6.00 -22.58 -9.92
C ALA A 105 4.99 -23.72 -10.06
N GLY A 106 3.81 -23.58 -9.47
CA GLY A 106 2.67 -24.49 -9.66
C GLY A 106 2.19 -24.48 -11.10
N ALA A 107 1.90 -23.30 -11.65
CA ALA A 107 1.45 -23.13 -13.03
C ALA A 107 2.46 -23.68 -14.06
N ALA A 108 3.76 -23.50 -13.83
CA ALA A 108 4.83 -23.98 -14.72
C ALA A 108 4.89 -25.51 -14.87
N LYS A 109 4.28 -26.27 -13.94
CA LYS A 109 4.21 -27.73 -14.04
C LYS A 109 3.28 -28.18 -15.18
N HIS A 110 2.30 -27.37 -15.55
CA HIS A 110 1.34 -27.71 -16.59
C HIS A 110 1.97 -27.61 -17.99
N PRO A 111 1.80 -28.62 -18.86
CA PRO A 111 2.40 -28.63 -20.20
C PRO A 111 1.88 -27.49 -21.07
N ASP A 112 0.65 -27.07 -20.85
CA ASP A 112 0.00 -25.95 -21.51
C ASP A 112 0.73 -24.61 -21.27
N LYS A 113 1.00 -24.26 -20.01
CA LYS A 113 1.75 -23.04 -19.64
C LYS A 113 3.18 -23.03 -20.18
N ARG A 114 3.82 -24.20 -20.28
CA ARG A 114 5.13 -24.34 -20.93
C ARG A 114 5.08 -24.00 -22.42
N LYS A 115 3.99 -24.36 -23.13
CA LYS A 115 3.83 -23.98 -24.54
C LYS A 115 3.69 -22.47 -24.68
N HIS A 116 2.89 -21.82 -23.83
CA HIS A 116 2.75 -20.36 -23.79
C HIS A 116 4.10 -19.66 -23.60
N PHE A 117 4.91 -20.13 -22.66
CA PHE A 117 6.28 -19.66 -22.46
C PHE A 117 7.16 -19.84 -23.70
N ILE A 118 7.19 -21.03 -24.29
CA ILE A 118 8.03 -21.33 -25.46
C ILE A 118 7.62 -20.47 -26.66
N VAL A 119 6.32 -20.33 -26.93
CA VAL A 119 5.81 -19.51 -28.03
C VAL A 119 6.20 -18.04 -27.84
N GLY A 120 5.97 -17.50 -26.64
CA GLY A 120 6.40 -16.13 -26.31
C GLY A 120 7.90 -15.93 -26.53
N ALA A 121 8.73 -16.88 -26.08
CA ALA A 121 10.18 -16.83 -26.26
C ALA A 121 10.62 -16.88 -27.72
N ILE A 122 10.01 -17.76 -28.53
CA ILE A 122 10.33 -17.88 -29.96
C ILE A 122 9.95 -16.60 -30.71
N ILE A 123 8.76 -16.06 -30.48
CA ILE A 123 8.31 -14.82 -31.14
C ILE A 123 9.28 -13.68 -30.81
N ALA A 124 9.57 -13.49 -29.52
CA ALA A 124 10.45 -12.41 -29.10
C ALA A 124 11.89 -12.59 -29.55
N LEU A 125 12.39 -13.83 -29.63
CA LEU A 125 13.72 -14.13 -30.14
C LEU A 125 13.84 -13.80 -31.63
N VAL A 126 12.93 -14.32 -32.45
CA VAL A 126 12.96 -14.15 -33.91
C VAL A 126 12.78 -12.68 -34.29
N VAL A 127 11.73 -12.04 -33.75
CA VAL A 127 11.49 -10.61 -34.01
C VAL A 127 12.60 -9.76 -33.40
N GLY A 128 13.12 -10.14 -32.23
CA GLY A 128 14.19 -9.43 -31.54
C GLY A 128 15.51 -9.42 -32.29
N VAL A 129 15.92 -10.53 -32.89
CA VAL A 129 17.14 -10.61 -33.70
C VAL A 129 17.02 -9.78 -34.98
N LEU A 130 15.85 -9.77 -35.61
CA LEU A 130 15.62 -9.06 -36.87
C LEU A 130 15.46 -7.55 -36.68
N PHE A 131 14.65 -7.13 -35.71
CA PHE A 131 14.17 -5.75 -35.57
C PHE A 131 14.63 -5.06 -34.28
N GLY A 132 15.27 -5.80 -33.36
CA GLY A 132 15.78 -5.31 -32.09
C GLY A 132 15.05 -5.92 -30.89
N ALA A 133 15.79 -6.23 -29.82
CA ALA A 133 15.29 -6.97 -28.65
C ALA A 133 14.03 -6.36 -28.02
N LEU A 134 13.93 -5.03 -27.94
CA LEU A 134 12.74 -4.36 -27.41
C LEU A 134 11.50 -4.59 -28.30
N VAL A 135 11.67 -4.53 -29.61
CA VAL A 135 10.58 -4.81 -30.58
C VAL A 135 10.15 -6.26 -30.47
N GLY A 136 11.11 -7.18 -30.32
CA GLY A 136 10.84 -8.59 -30.04
C GLY A 136 10.01 -8.80 -28.78
N PHE A 137 10.40 -8.18 -27.67
CA PHE A 137 9.64 -8.26 -26.42
C PHE A 137 8.20 -7.78 -26.58
N ILE A 138 8.02 -6.59 -27.19
CA ILE A 138 6.69 -6.02 -27.44
C ILE A 138 5.84 -6.95 -28.31
N ALA A 139 6.41 -7.51 -29.39
CA ALA A 139 5.71 -8.43 -30.28
C ALA A 139 5.25 -9.71 -29.54
N GLY A 140 6.13 -10.30 -28.72
CA GLY A 140 5.79 -11.47 -27.91
C GLY A 140 4.68 -11.19 -26.88
N SER A 141 4.76 -10.06 -26.17
CA SER A 141 3.70 -9.65 -25.23
C SER A 141 2.37 -9.36 -25.92
N LEU A 142 2.39 -8.67 -27.07
CA LEU A 142 1.18 -8.38 -27.84
C LEU A 142 0.54 -9.67 -28.38
N ALA A 143 1.34 -10.64 -28.82
CA ALA A 143 0.82 -11.94 -29.27
C ALA A 143 0.03 -12.64 -28.15
N GLY A 144 0.56 -12.62 -26.92
CA GLY A 144 -0.16 -13.13 -25.74
C GLY A 144 -1.47 -12.39 -25.48
N ALA A 145 -1.44 -11.05 -25.50
CA ALA A 145 -2.64 -10.23 -25.28
C ALA A 145 -3.72 -10.44 -26.36
N ILE A 146 -3.30 -10.56 -27.63
CA ILE A 146 -4.19 -10.83 -28.76
C ILE A 146 -4.82 -12.21 -28.63
N LYS A 147 -4.05 -13.24 -28.22
CA LYS A 147 -4.60 -14.58 -27.94
C LYS A 147 -5.66 -14.53 -26.86
N GLU A 148 -5.41 -13.89 -25.72
CA GLU A 148 -6.41 -13.79 -24.64
C GLU A 148 -7.66 -13.03 -25.06
N TRP A 149 -7.48 -11.95 -25.83
CA TRP A 149 -8.60 -11.21 -26.40
C TRP A 149 -9.41 -12.07 -27.38
N TRP A 150 -8.76 -12.88 -28.20
CA TRP A 150 -9.40 -13.83 -29.12
C TRP A 150 -10.21 -14.88 -28.37
N ASP A 151 -9.66 -15.45 -27.29
CA ASP A 151 -10.36 -16.42 -26.44
C ASP A 151 -11.60 -15.81 -25.78
N SER A 152 -11.54 -14.54 -25.40
CA SER A 152 -12.69 -13.81 -24.85
C SER A 152 -13.90 -13.71 -25.80
N LYS A 153 -13.70 -13.96 -27.11
CA LYS A 153 -14.76 -14.00 -28.12
C LYS A 153 -15.43 -15.37 -28.27
N GLY A 154 -15.09 -16.33 -27.41
CA GLY A 154 -15.66 -17.68 -27.42
C GLY A 154 -14.84 -18.71 -28.20
N HIS A 155 -13.61 -18.35 -28.60
CA HIS A 155 -12.68 -19.26 -29.28
C HIS A 155 -11.80 -20.08 -28.33
N GLY A 156 -11.88 -19.80 -27.02
CA GLY A 156 -11.11 -20.46 -25.98
C GLY A 156 -11.52 -19.97 -24.59
N THR A 157 -10.69 -20.27 -23.59
CA THR A 157 -10.87 -19.81 -22.21
C THR A 157 -9.84 -18.73 -21.89
N VAL A 158 -10.32 -17.56 -21.45
CA VAL A 158 -9.43 -16.48 -20.99
C VAL A 158 -8.74 -16.92 -19.70
N GLU A 159 -7.42 -16.99 -19.70
CA GLU A 159 -6.61 -17.43 -18.57
C GLU A 159 -5.38 -16.52 -18.39
N LEU A 160 -5.38 -15.75 -17.30
CA LEU A 160 -4.30 -14.79 -17.01
C LEU A 160 -2.90 -15.44 -16.98
N MET A 161 -2.80 -16.70 -16.53
CA MET A 161 -1.53 -17.41 -16.49
C MET A 161 -0.98 -17.70 -17.89
N ASP A 162 -1.81 -17.90 -18.92
CA ASP A 162 -1.33 -18.07 -20.30
C ASP A 162 -0.63 -16.81 -20.79
N PHE A 163 -1.25 -15.65 -20.53
CA PHE A 163 -0.65 -14.36 -20.83
C PHE A 163 0.65 -14.14 -20.07
N VAL A 164 0.66 -14.37 -18.75
CA VAL A 164 1.85 -14.20 -17.91
C VAL A 164 3.00 -15.08 -18.39
N PHE A 165 2.76 -16.36 -18.67
CA PHE A 165 3.80 -17.26 -19.18
C PHE A 165 4.29 -16.84 -20.57
N THR A 166 3.40 -16.34 -21.44
CA THR A 166 3.79 -15.80 -22.75
C THR A 166 4.68 -14.57 -22.60
N VAL A 167 4.38 -13.66 -21.66
CA VAL A 167 5.20 -12.46 -21.38
C VAL A 167 6.55 -12.82 -20.77
N ILE A 168 6.60 -13.74 -19.81
CA ILE A 168 7.86 -14.23 -19.21
C ILE A 168 8.72 -14.89 -20.30
N GLY A 169 8.10 -15.71 -21.16
CA GLY A 169 8.74 -16.28 -22.34
C GLY A 169 9.33 -15.20 -23.25
N ALA A 170 8.52 -14.19 -23.59
CA ALA A 170 8.95 -13.07 -24.43
C ALA A 170 10.14 -12.31 -23.84
N LEU A 171 10.16 -12.09 -22.51
CA LEU A 171 11.29 -11.48 -21.83
C LEU A 171 12.57 -12.32 -21.99
N CYS A 172 12.48 -13.64 -21.73
CA CYS A 172 13.62 -14.54 -21.93
C CYS A 172 14.11 -14.55 -23.39
N GLY A 173 13.19 -14.63 -24.35
CA GLY A 173 13.52 -14.59 -25.78
C GLY A 173 14.21 -13.29 -26.20
N ALA A 174 13.72 -12.15 -25.71
CA ALA A 174 14.31 -10.84 -25.97
C ALA A 174 15.72 -10.69 -25.36
N LEU A 175 15.96 -11.22 -24.16
CA LEU A 175 17.29 -11.23 -23.55
C LEU A 175 18.28 -12.08 -24.35
N VAL A 176 17.84 -13.24 -24.85
CA VAL A 176 18.66 -14.07 -25.73
C VAL A 176 18.93 -13.36 -27.06
N ALA A 177 17.93 -12.71 -27.65
CA ALA A 177 18.11 -11.90 -28.85
C ALA A 177 19.13 -10.78 -28.63
N LEU A 178 19.06 -10.08 -27.50
CA LEU A 178 20.01 -9.04 -27.13
C LEU A 178 21.44 -9.59 -27.05
N MET A 179 21.64 -10.75 -26.42
CA MET A 179 22.95 -11.40 -26.39
C MET A 179 23.45 -11.78 -27.78
N ILE A 180 22.59 -12.36 -28.63
CA ILE A 180 22.96 -12.72 -30.02
C ILE A 180 23.36 -11.49 -30.81
N CYS A 181 22.55 -10.43 -30.79
CA CYS A 181 22.87 -9.20 -31.51
C CYS A 181 24.19 -8.57 -31.03
N ALA A 182 24.43 -8.58 -29.71
CA ALA A 182 25.67 -8.07 -29.14
C ALA A 182 26.89 -8.92 -29.55
N LEU A 183 26.79 -10.24 -29.51
CA LEU A 183 27.90 -11.16 -29.83
C LEU A 183 28.29 -11.11 -31.31
N PHE A 184 27.31 -11.03 -32.21
CA PHE A 184 27.53 -11.05 -33.65
C PHE A 184 27.59 -9.66 -34.29
N ASN A 185 27.55 -8.60 -33.46
CA ASN A 185 27.49 -7.20 -33.91
C ASN A 185 26.39 -6.97 -34.97
N ILE A 186 25.24 -7.64 -34.79
CA ILE A 186 24.11 -7.56 -35.69
C ILE A 186 23.41 -6.22 -35.40
N ASN A 187 23.57 -5.28 -36.33
CA ASN A 187 22.76 -4.09 -36.37
C ASN A 187 21.33 -4.49 -36.75
N SER A 188 20.34 -4.13 -35.93
CA SER A 188 18.94 -4.42 -36.24
C SER A 188 18.54 -3.76 -37.56
N VAL A 189 17.59 -4.34 -38.29
CA VAL A 189 17.07 -3.75 -39.53
C VAL A 189 16.60 -2.30 -39.31
N LEU A 190 16.05 -2.01 -38.14
CA LEU A 190 15.65 -0.66 -37.74
C LEU A 190 16.84 0.32 -37.68
N SER A 191 17.99 -0.13 -37.20
CA SER A 191 19.21 0.69 -37.16
C SER A 191 19.84 0.93 -38.54
N TRP A 192 19.51 0.09 -39.53
CA TRP A 192 19.89 0.29 -40.93
C TRP A 192 18.93 1.27 -41.63
N LEU A 193 17.63 1.19 -41.35
CA LEU A 193 16.60 2.07 -41.91
C LEU A 193 16.63 3.51 -41.35
N LEU A 194 17.19 3.70 -40.16
CA LEU A 194 17.29 5.01 -39.47
C LEU A 194 18.65 5.71 -39.69
N LYS A 195 19.52 5.15 -40.53
CA LYS A 195 20.75 5.79 -41.02
C LYS A 195 20.51 6.38 -42.39
#